data_AF-A0A3N2FCH5-F1
#
_entry.id   AF-A0A3N2FCH5-F1
#
_cell.length_a   1.000
_cell.length_b   1.000
_cell.length_c   1.000
_cell.angle_alpha   90.00
_cell.angle_beta   90.00
_cell.angle_gamma   90.00
#
_symmetry.space_group_name_H-M   'P 1'
#
loop_
_entity.id
_entity.type
_entity.pdbx_description
1 polymer ?
#
loop_
_entity_poly.entity_id
_entity_poly.type
_entity_poly.pdbx_seq_one_letter_code
_entity_poly.pdbx_strand_id
1 'polypeptide(L)'
;MAKSLIWRFLQIKKKYNTSLSADEAKLSDVIRFEMKGSELRKDIRSGSRRPRRRAFGVLDDVLELLEEHHVTIVGDVSVKGEKPLRRWVYSDSIAWITEQFEVALRAAETPGQVILDARTKSKNVPSVHRITTKRFKSGGDSFPHLVESPLFGHSDAHVVLQLSDIVVSALLFPMACAGYCSSLLDNVHITPEFEAVRLRYGARLRLLEHRYLGPAGERAGGVRVTDHMNRQPTLGLYQEVPFSYRGRAFASSSADTSDDPGSVETTGRSGEQGESR
;
A
#
# COMPACT_ATOMS: atom_id res chain seq x y z
N MET A 1 26.25 -4.00 1.81
CA MET A 1 24.90 -4.58 2.03
C MET A 1 24.13 -4.84 0.73
N ALA A 2 23.80 -3.84 -0.10
CA ALA A 2 22.94 -4.03 -1.29
C ALA A 2 23.43 -5.09 -2.30
N LYS A 3 24.74 -5.15 -2.56
CA LYS A 3 25.34 -6.16 -3.48
C LYS A 3 25.07 -7.61 -3.00
N SER A 4 25.15 -7.86 -1.69
CA SER A 4 24.90 -9.19 -1.12
C SER A 4 23.43 -9.59 -1.25
N LEU A 5 22.51 -8.67 -0.94
CA LEU A 5 21.07 -8.87 -1.10
C LEU A 5 20.73 -9.25 -2.55
N ILE A 6 21.27 -8.51 -3.52
CA ILE A 6 21.09 -8.80 -4.94
C ILE A 6 21.61 -10.20 -5.28
N TRP A 7 22.85 -10.51 -4.92
CA TRP A 7 23.43 -11.82 -5.20
C TRP A 7 22.63 -12.96 -4.60
N ARG A 8 22.19 -12.83 -3.36
CA ARG A 8 21.39 -13.87 -2.71
C ARG A 8 20.03 -14.05 -3.36
N PHE A 9 19.37 -12.96 -3.77
CA PHE A 9 18.13 -13.07 -4.52
C PHE A 9 18.31 -13.75 -5.88
N LEU A 10 19.44 -13.50 -6.58
CA LEU A 10 19.76 -14.25 -7.80
C LEU A 10 19.90 -15.76 -7.53
N GLN A 11 20.43 -16.16 -6.37
CA GLN A 11 20.47 -17.58 -5.98
C GLN A 11 19.08 -18.16 -5.70
N ILE A 12 18.17 -17.39 -5.07
CA ILE A 12 16.77 -17.80 -4.90
C ILE A 12 16.12 -18.04 -6.28
N LYS A 13 16.37 -17.15 -7.26
CA LYS A 13 15.86 -17.32 -8.63
C LYS A 13 16.35 -18.61 -9.27
N LYS A 14 17.63 -18.95 -9.11
CA LYS A 14 18.19 -20.23 -9.57
C LYS A 14 17.51 -21.41 -8.86
N LYS A 15 17.48 -21.41 -7.52
CA LYS A 15 16.89 -22.49 -6.69
C LYS A 15 15.48 -22.88 -7.15
N TYR A 16 14.64 -21.91 -7.49
CA TYR A 16 13.24 -22.14 -7.87
C TYR A 16 12.95 -22.14 -9.38
N ASN A 17 14.00 -22.08 -10.20
CA ASN A 17 13.90 -22.20 -11.65
C ASN A 17 15.01 -23.09 -12.21
N THR A 18 14.62 -24.29 -12.63
CA THR A 18 15.53 -25.30 -13.17
C THR A 18 16.24 -24.84 -14.45
N SER A 19 15.63 -23.99 -15.29
CA SER A 19 16.29 -23.48 -16.50
C SER A 19 17.42 -22.49 -16.20
N LEU A 20 17.39 -21.86 -15.02
CA LEU A 20 18.44 -20.93 -14.57
C LEU A 20 19.53 -21.60 -13.72
N SER A 21 19.27 -22.83 -13.29
CA SER A 21 20.21 -23.64 -12.52
C SER A 21 21.19 -24.42 -13.40
N ALA A 22 20.98 -24.44 -14.72
CA ALA A 22 21.91 -25.05 -15.66
C ALA A 22 23.26 -24.31 -15.64
N ASP A 23 24.37 -25.04 -15.73
CA ASP A 23 25.73 -24.48 -15.69
C ASP A 23 25.99 -23.46 -16.81
N GLU A 24 25.23 -23.54 -17.90
CA GLU A 24 25.32 -22.64 -19.06
C GLU A 24 24.57 -21.31 -18.88
N ALA A 25 23.74 -21.16 -17.83
CA ALA A 25 22.93 -19.96 -17.64
C ALA A 25 23.79 -18.73 -17.33
N LYS A 26 23.78 -17.74 -18.23
CA LYS A 26 24.56 -16.51 -18.05
C LYS A 26 23.94 -15.64 -16.96
N LEU A 27 24.78 -14.86 -16.27
CA LEU A 27 24.33 -13.92 -15.24
C LEU A 27 23.27 -12.94 -15.77
N SER A 28 23.42 -12.47 -17.01
CA SER A 28 22.45 -11.60 -17.67
C SER A 28 21.06 -12.23 -17.77
N ASP A 29 20.99 -13.54 -18.00
CA ASP A 29 19.74 -14.26 -18.17
C ASP A 29 19.06 -14.44 -16.81
N VAL A 30 19.86 -14.70 -15.76
CA VAL A 30 19.37 -14.76 -14.38
C VAL A 30 18.86 -13.40 -13.92
N ILE A 31 19.52 -12.29 -14.30
CA ILE A 31 19.05 -10.93 -13.96
C ILE A 31 17.71 -10.64 -14.66
N ARG A 32 17.66 -10.87 -15.98
CA ARG A 32 16.49 -10.60 -16.83
C ARG A 32 15.27 -11.45 -16.48
N PHE A 33 15.48 -12.69 -16.06
CA PHE A 33 14.36 -13.57 -15.70
C PHE A 33 13.58 -12.95 -14.54
N GLU A 34 12.31 -12.65 -14.74
CA GLU A 34 11.52 -12.01 -13.71
C GLU A 34 10.62 -13.00 -12.98
N MET A 35 10.80 -13.12 -11.67
CA MET A 35 9.89 -13.88 -10.82
C MET A 35 8.74 -12.97 -10.36
N LYS A 36 7.63 -13.00 -11.09
CA LYS A 36 6.47 -12.14 -10.82
C LYS A 36 5.72 -12.59 -9.57
N GLY A 37 5.47 -11.66 -8.65
CA GLY A 37 4.65 -11.92 -7.46
C GLY A 37 3.21 -12.30 -7.81
N SER A 38 2.67 -11.81 -8.93
CA SER A 38 1.34 -12.22 -9.42
C SER A 38 1.26 -13.70 -9.79
N GLU A 39 2.34 -14.28 -10.32
CA GLU A 39 2.40 -15.71 -10.63
C GLU A 39 2.55 -16.54 -9.36
N LEU A 40 3.37 -16.13 -8.40
CA LEU A 40 3.43 -16.77 -7.08
C LEU A 40 2.05 -16.75 -6.39
N ARG A 41 1.35 -15.63 -6.48
CA ARG A 41 -0.02 -15.48 -5.98
C ARG A 41 -0.99 -16.43 -6.68
N LYS A 42 -0.82 -16.69 -7.98
CA LYS A 42 -1.62 -17.67 -8.73
C LYS A 42 -1.28 -19.09 -8.31
N ASP A 43 0.00 -19.41 -8.15
CA ASP A 43 0.49 -20.71 -7.66
C ASP A 43 -0.02 -21.04 -6.25
N ILE A 44 -0.11 -20.04 -5.37
CA ILE A 44 -0.70 -20.18 -4.02
C ILE A 44 -2.15 -20.65 -4.09
N ARG A 45 -2.94 -20.12 -5.03
CA ARG A 45 -4.34 -20.50 -5.29
C ARG A 45 -4.48 -21.78 -6.12
N SER A 46 -3.38 -22.40 -6.54
CA SER A 46 -3.45 -23.63 -7.33
C SER A 46 -3.99 -24.78 -6.49
N GLY A 47 -4.90 -25.58 -7.05
CA GLY A 47 -5.30 -26.86 -6.47
C GLY A 47 -4.18 -27.91 -6.45
N SER A 48 -3.08 -27.67 -7.18
CA SER A 48 -1.92 -28.57 -7.19
C SER A 48 -0.94 -28.26 -6.06
N ARG A 49 -0.55 -29.30 -5.31
CA ARG A 49 0.40 -29.20 -4.18
C ARG A 49 1.78 -28.65 -4.59
N ARG A 50 2.28 -29.01 -5.77
CA ARG A 50 3.65 -28.67 -6.20
C ARG A 50 3.84 -27.16 -6.47
N PRO A 51 3.02 -26.48 -7.30
CA PRO A 51 3.07 -25.02 -7.46
C PRO A 51 2.91 -24.27 -6.13
N ARG A 52 1.93 -24.68 -5.32
CA ARG A 52 1.69 -24.07 -4.01
C ARG A 52 2.92 -24.16 -3.10
N ARG A 53 3.53 -25.36 -2.98
CA ARG A 53 4.76 -25.56 -2.19
C ARG A 53 5.92 -24.71 -2.71
N ARG A 54 6.09 -24.62 -4.04
CA ARG A 54 7.11 -23.77 -4.66
C ARG A 54 6.90 -22.31 -4.29
N ALA A 55 5.67 -21.80 -4.41
CA ALA A 55 5.38 -20.40 -4.12
C ALA A 55 5.61 -20.06 -2.65
N PHE A 56 5.17 -20.90 -1.71
CA PHE A 56 5.48 -20.68 -0.30
C PHE A 56 6.98 -20.74 -0.03
N GLY A 57 7.71 -21.69 -0.61
CA GLY A 57 9.17 -21.77 -0.46
C GLY A 57 9.90 -20.52 -0.97
N VAL A 58 9.49 -19.97 -2.12
CA VAL A 58 10.02 -18.69 -2.61
C VAL A 58 9.78 -17.57 -1.58
N LEU A 59 8.58 -17.48 -1.03
CA LEU A 59 8.22 -16.42 -0.08
C LEU A 59 8.95 -16.56 1.26
N ASP A 60 9.18 -17.79 1.73
CA ASP A 60 9.97 -18.06 2.92
C ASP A 60 11.41 -17.55 2.74
N ASP A 61 12.08 -17.96 1.66
CA ASP A 61 13.44 -17.55 1.32
C ASP A 61 13.55 -16.03 1.08
N VAL A 62 12.54 -15.41 0.47
CA VAL A 62 12.50 -13.96 0.26
C VAL A 62 12.37 -13.21 1.58
N LEU A 63 11.50 -13.65 2.50
CA LEU A 63 11.40 -12.99 3.80
C LEU A 63 12.65 -13.17 4.64
N GLU A 64 13.24 -14.36 4.64
CA GLU A 64 14.53 -14.61 5.31
C GLU A 64 15.61 -13.67 4.75
N LEU A 65 15.67 -13.51 3.43
CA LEU A 65 16.59 -12.55 2.80
C LEU A 65 16.38 -11.10 3.28
N LEU A 66 15.13 -10.66 3.39
CA LEU A 66 14.81 -9.31 3.85
C LEU A 66 15.19 -9.11 5.32
N GLU A 67 14.93 -10.11 6.15
CA GLU A 67 15.28 -10.14 7.58
C GLU A 67 16.80 -10.10 7.80
N GLU A 68 17.55 -10.97 7.12
CA GLU A 68 19.02 -11.04 7.19
C GLU A 68 19.71 -9.73 6.76
N HIS A 69 19.09 -9.00 5.82
CA HIS A 69 19.61 -7.74 5.32
C HIS A 69 19.02 -6.51 6.00
N HIS A 70 18.23 -6.68 7.07
CA HIS A 70 17.57 -5.60 7.81
C HIS A 70 16.78 -4.64 6.89
N VAL A 71 16.13 -5.20 5.86
CA VAL A 71 15.30 -4.40 4.96
C VAL A 71 14.06 -3.97 5.70
N THR A 72 13.78 -2.67 5.69
CA THR A 72 12.54 -2.14 6.25
C THR A 72 11.50 -1.85 5.16
N ILE A 73 10.24 -2.05 5.49
CA ILE A 73 9.09 -1.87 4.60
C ILE A 73 8.29 -0.64 5.01
N VAL A 74 7.97 0.17 4.01
CA VAL A 74 6.95 1.21 4.06
C VAL A 74 5.99 0.95 2.90
N GLY A 75 4.69 1.06 3.16
CA GLY A 75 3.68 0.81 2.12
C GLY A 75 2.39 1.59 2.37
N ASP A 76 1.63 1.79 1.31
CA ASP A 76 0.31 2.41 1.38
C ASP A 76 -0.69 1.54 0.62
N VAL A 77 -1.65 1.01 1.35
CA VAL A 77 -2.71 0.14 0.82
C VAL A 77 -4.02 0.92 0.85
N SER A 78 -4.64 1.08 -0.31
CA SER A 78 -5.97 1.68 -0.43
C SER A 78 -6.99 0.62 -0.80
N VAL A 79 -7.87 0.26 0.14
CA VAL A 79 -8.98 -0.66 -0.12
C VAL A 79 -10.10 0.15 -0.76
N LYS A 80 -10.48 -0.20 -1.98
CA LYS A 80 -11.53 0.48 -2.72
C LYS A 80 -12.89 0.21 -2.07
N GLY A 81 -13.62 1.27 -1.73
CA GLY A 81 -15.03 1.20 -1.31
C GLY A 81 -15.99 1.44 -2.48
N GLU A 82 -17.22 1.84 -2.17
CA GLU A 82 -18.24 2.18 -3.18
C GLU A 82 -17.82 3.33 -4.09
N LYS A 83 -17.21 4.36 -3.51
CA LYS A 83 -16.73 5.51 -4.27
C LYS A 83 -15.44 5.16 -5.00
N PRO A 84 -15.28 5.59 -6.27
CA PRO A 84 -14.01 5.47 -6.98
C PRO A 84 -12.87 6.11 -6.18
N LEU A 85 -11.71 5.46 -6.21
CA LEU A 85 -10.49 6.08 -5.69
C LEU A 85 -10.18 7.36 -6.48
N ARG A 86 -9.57 8.33 -5.79
CA ARG A 86 -9.15 9.58 -6.42
C ARG A 86 -8.13 9.29 -7.52
N ARG A 87 -8.16 10.09 -8.59
CA ARG A 87 -7.21 9.99 -9.72
C ARG A 87 -5.74 9.97 -9.28
N TRP A 88 -5.41 10.73 -8.24
CA TRP A 88 -4.05 10.95 -7.76
C TRP A 88 -3.61 10.00 -6.64
N VAL A 89 -4.41 8.97 -6.32
CA VAL A 89 -4.11 8.03 -5.22
C VAL A 89 -2.69 7.48 -5.30
N TYR A 90 -2.21 7.12 -6.50
CA TYR A 90 -0.87 6.57 -6.68
C TYR A 90 0.24 7.60 -6.41
N SER A 91 0.11 8.82 -6.94
CA SER A 91 1.08 9.90 -6.69
C SER A 91 1.05 10.37 -5.24
N ASP A 92 -0.11 10.30 -4.58
CA ASP A 92 -0.26 10.60 -3.16
C ASP A 92 0.45 9.54 -2.29
N SER A 93 0.25 8.26 -2.60
CA SER A 93 0.94 7.15 -1.95
C SER A 93 2.45 7.23 -2.11
N ILE A 94 2.97 7.50 -3.32
CA ILE A 94 4.41 7.63 -3.55
C ILE A 94 4.99 8.81 -2.76
N ALA A 95 4.30 9.96 -2.75
CA ALA A 95 4.75 11.11 -1.97
C ALA A 95 4.80 10.78 -0.48
N TRP A 96 3.77 10.09 0.05
CA TRP A 96 3.75 9.67 1.45
C TRP A 96 4.86 8.66 1.78
N ILE A 97 5.09 7.66 0.92
CA ILE A 97 6.19 6.69 1.09
C ILE A 97 7.54 7.42 1.08
N THR A 98 7.71 8.41 0.21
CA THR A 98 8.94 9.23 0.14
C THR A 98 9.13 10.07 1.40
N GLU A 99 8.06 10.57 2.01
CA GLU A 99 8.12 11.27 3.30
C GLU A 99 8.58 10.33 4.42
N GLN A 100 8.10 9.09 4.45
CA GLN A 100 8.58 8.10 5.42
C GLN A 100 10.04 7.73 5.19
N PHE A 101 10.46 7.63 3.91
CA PHE A 101 11.85 7.38 3.57
C PHE A 101 12.77 8.53 4.00
N GLU A 102 12.36 9.77 3.80
CA GLU A 102 13.09 10.95 4.30
C GLU A 102 13.24 10.93 5.84
N VAL A 103 12.24 10.48 6.59
CA VAL A 103 12.38 10.30 8.04
C VAL A 103 13.49 9.29 8.36
N ALA A 104 13.54 8.16 7.64
CA ALA A 104 14.60 7.16 7.80
C ALA A 104 15.98 7.72 7.43
N LEU A 105 16.08 8.47 6.32
CA LEU A 105 17.33 9.09 5.86
C LEU A 105 17.85 10.13 6.87
N ARG A 106 16.96 10.96 7.40
CA ARG A 106 17.30 11.94 8.44
C ARG A 106 17.80 11.26 9.70
N ALA A 107 17.12 10.21 10.17
CA ALA A 107 17.53 9.47 11.37
C ALA A 107 18.89 8.79 11.19
N ALA A 108 19.24 8.42 9.97
CA ALA A 108 20.53 7.82 9.61
C ALA A 108 21.58 8.85 9.13
N GLU A 109 21.24 10.14 9.07
CA GLU A 109 22.07 11.24 8.54
C GLU A 109 22.73 10.91 7.20
N THR A 110 22.00 10.24 6.31
CA THR A 110 22.54 9.75 5.03
C THR A 110 21.72 10.24 3.85
N PRO A 111 22.35 10.57 2.71
CA PRO A 111 21.61 10.76 1.47
C PRO A 111 21.02 9.43 0.97
N GLY A 112 19.94 9.52 0.19
CA GLY A 112 19.26 8.38 -0.41
C GLY A 112 18.62 8.65 -1.77
N GLN A 113 18.17 7.56 -2.42
CA GLN A 113 17.53 7.61 -3.73
C GLN A 113 16.28 6.74 -3.74
N VAL A 114 15.22 7.23 -4.40
CA VAL A 114 14.01 6.46 -4.69
C VAL A 114 14.05 6.02 -6.15
N ILE A 115 13.80 4.73 -6.38
CA ILE A 115 13.64 4.13 -7.71
C ILE A 115 12.23 3.54 -7.77
N LEU A 116 11.45 3.97 -8.76
CA LEU A 116 10.09 3.53 -9.01
C LEU A 116 10.06 2.56 -10.20
N ASP A 117 9.16 1.59 -10.16
CA ASP A 117 8.92 0.73 -11.31
C ASP A 117 8.27 1.53 -12.46
N ALA A 118 8.89 1.46 -13.63
CA ALA A 118 8.51 2.25 -14.78
C ALA A 118 7.17 1.80 -15.37
N ARG A 119 6.22 2.73 -15.50
CA ARG A 119 4.94 2.52 -16.19
C ARG A 119 4.85 3.42 -17.42
N THR A 120 3.64 3.75 -17.87
CA THR A 120 3.43 4.73 -18.94
C THR A 120 3.80 6.14 -18.47
N LYS A 121 4.26 7.00 -19.39
CA LYS A 121 4.59 8.43 -19.10
C LYS A 121 3.48 9.13 -18.30
N SER A 122 2.22 8.94 -18.69
CA SER A 122 1.04 9.51 -18.02
C SER A 122 0.85 9.08 -16.57
N LYS A 123 1.36 7.91 -16.18
CA LYS A 123 1.31 7.36 -14.81
C LYS A 123 2.56 7.72 -14.00
N ASN A 124 3.69 7.92 -14.68
CA ASN A 124 4.98 8.21 -14.08
C ASN A 124 5.11 9.69 -13.70
N VAL A 125 4.81 10.60 -14.63
CA VAL A 125 5.01 12.05 -14.47
C VAL A 125 4.38 12.62 -13.20
N PRO A 126 3.12 12.31 -12.84
CA PRO A 126 2.50 12.89 -11.64
C PRO A 126 3.22 12.56 -10.34
N SER A 127 3.80 11.35 -10.25
CA SER A 127 4.48 10.86 -9.05
C SER A 127 5.76 11.63 -8.78
N VAL A 128 6.55 11.88 -9.84
CA VAL A 128 7.80 12.66 -9.74
C VAL A 128 7.49 14.14 -9.57
N HIS A 129 6.55 14.69 -10.37
CA HIS A 129 6.21 16.10 -10.32
C HIS A 129 5.78 16.54 -8.91
N ARG A 130 4.94 15.74 -8.25
CA ARG A 130 4.49 16.04 -6.87
C ARG A 130 5.65 16.12 -5.86
N ILE A 131 6.64 15.26 -5.97
CA ILE A 131 7.81 15.26 -5.09
C ILE A 131 8.73 16.44 -5.43
N THR A 132 9.03 16.65 -6.71
CA THR A 132 9.81 17.81 -7.17
C THR A 132 9.19 19.12 -6.70
N THR A 133 7.87 19.32 -6.87
CA THR A 133 7.20 20.52 -6.37
C THR A 133 7.36 20.70 -4.87
N LYS A 134 7.30 19.62 -4.07
CA LYS A 134 7.50 19.68 -2.62
C LYS A 134 8.96 19.96 -2.21
N ARG A 135 9.95 19.61 -3.05
CA ARG A 135 11.37 19.96 -2.84
C ARG A 135 11.64 21.45 -3.07
N PHE A 136 11.04 22.01 -4.12
CA PHE A 136 11.33 23.38 -4.56
C PHE A 136 10.25 24.42 -4.21
N LYS A 137 9.24 24.06 -3.40
CA LYS A 137 8.20 25.02 -2.97
C LYS A 137 8.82 26.12 -2.09
N SER A 138 8.27 27.33 -2.22
CA SER A 138 8.52 28.42 -1.28
C SER A 138 8.08 27.98 0.13
N GLY A 139 9.04 27.80 1.04
CA GLY A 139 8.81 27.18 2.36
C GLY A 139 9.79 26.06 2.71
N GLY A 140 10.65 25.66 1.79
CA GLY A 140 11.79 24.77 2.04
C GLY A 140 11.62 23.36 1.48
N ASP A 141 12.78 22.68 1.37
CA ASP A 141 12.85 21.31 0.86
C ASP A 141 12.29 20.33 1.89
N SER A 142 11.22 19.62 1.51
CA SER A 142 10.61 18.57 2.35
C SER A 142 11.41 17.26 2.32
N PHE A 143 12.42 17.14 1.46
CA PHE A 143 13.23 15.94 1.22
C PHE A 143 14.74 16.26 1.08
N PRO A 144 15.36 16.95 2.06
CA PRO A 144 16.74 17.42 1.96
C PRO A 144 17.78 16.30 1.82
N HIS A 145 17.48 15.07 2.23
CA HIS A 145 18.40 13.94 2.09
C HIS A 145 18.16 13.13 0.81
N LEU A 146 17.15 13.49 0.02
CA LEU A 146 16.94 12.85 -1.27
C LEU A 146 17.89 13.46 -2.30
N VAL A 147 18.76 12.63 -2.90
CA VAL A 147 19.78 13.08 -3.86
C VAL A 147 19.12 13.69 -5.10
N GLU A 148 18.12 13.01 -5.64
CA GLU A 148 17.35 13.46 -6.80
C GLU A 148 15.90 13.00 -6.69
N SER A 149 14.99 13.70 -7.35
CA SER A 149 13.61 13.28 -7.53
C SER A 149 13.54 11.84 -8.05
N PRO A 150 12.47 11.08 -7.71
CA PRO A 150 12.45 9.65 -7.99
C PRO A 150 12.73 9.30 -9.45
N LEU A 151 13.59 8.30 -9.65
CA LEU A 151 13.95 7.78 -10.96
C LEU A 151 13.05 6.60 -11.31
N PHE A 152 12.95 6.28 -12.60
CA PHE A 152 12.22 5.10 -13.06
C PHE A 152 13.20 4.03 -13.53
N GLY A 153 13.03 2.81 -13.02
CA GLY A 153 13.75 1.62 -13.46
C GLY A 153 12.80 0.59 -14.06
N HIS A 154 13.29 -0.23 -14.97
CA HIS A 154 12.57 -1.39 -15.47
C HIS A 154 12.96 -2.64 -14.67
N SER A 155 11.97 -3.41 -14.24
CA SER A 155 12.21 -4.58 -13.38
C SER A 155 13.05 -5.67 -14.06
N ASP A 156 13.09 -5.75 -15.39
CA ASP A 156 13.98 -6.66 -16.13
C ASP A 156 15.48 -6.33 -16.02
N ALA A 157 15.82 -5.13 -15.54
CA ALA A 157 17.18 -4.68 -15.25
C ALA A 157 17.42 -4.40 -13.75
N HIS A 158 16.36 -4.09 -12.99
CA HIS A 158 16.46 -3.71 -11.57
C HIS A 158 16.00 -4.83 -10.64
N VAL A 159 16.96 -5.59 -10.12
CA VAL A 159 16.72 -6.75 -9.24
C VAL A 159 15.90 -6.40 -7.98
N VAL A 160 16.15 -5.24 -7.37
CA VAL A 160 15.42 -4.79 -6.17
C VAL A 160 13.95 -4.44 -6.48
N LEU A 161 13.65 -4.00 -7.70
CA LEU A 161 12.27 -3.79 -8.14
C LEU A 161 11.52 -5.13 -8.28
N GLN A 162 12.20 -6.19 -8.75
CA GLN A 162 11.61 -7.54 -8.78
C GLN A 162 11.28 -8.04 -7.36
N LEU A 163 12.19 -7.84 -6.40
CA LEU A 163 11.93 -8.14 -4.98
C LEU A 163 10.72 -7.37 -4.45
N SER A 164 10.63 -6.09 -4.79
CA SER A 164 9.50 -5.23 -4.39
C SER A 164 8.18 -5.72 -4.98
N ASP A 165 8.15 -6.18 -6.24
CA ASP A 165 6.96 -6.80 -6.83
C ASP A 165 6.55 -8.07 -6.07
N ILE A 166 7.48 -8.93 -5.67
CA ILE A 166 7.15 -10.13 -4.88
C ILE A 166 6.48 -9.73 -3.56
N VAL A 167 7.07 -8.80 -2.81
CA VAL A 167 6.52 -8.34 -1.52
C VAL A 167 5.13 -7.75 -1.70
N VAL A 168 4.94 -6.87 -2.68
CA VAL A 168 3.64 -6.22 -2.91
C VAL A 168 2.60 -7.20 -3.43
N SER A 169 2.93 -7.94 -4.50
CA SER A 169 1.97 -8.75 -5.25
C SER A 169 1.68 -10.10 -4.60
N ALA A 170 2.66 -10.74 -3.95
CA ALA A 170 2.50 -12.08 -3.38
C ALA A 170 2.31 -12.10 -1.86
N LEU A 171 2.59 -11.00 -1.15
CA LEU A 171 2.35 -10.90 0.30
C LEU A 171 1.32 -9.82 0.64
N LEU A 172 1.63 -8.54 0.43
CA LEU A 172 0.78 -7.43 0.89
C LEU A 172 -0.62 -7.47 0.25
N PHE A 173 -0.70 -7.72 -1.06
CA PHE A 173 -1.98 -7.83 -1.77
C PHE A 173 -2.89 -8.94 -1.21
N PRO A 174 -2.48 -10.23 -1.17
CA PRO A 174 -3.34 -11.28 -0.63
C PRO A 174 -3.67 -11.07 0.86
N MET A 175 -2.73 -10.56 1.66
CA MET A 175 -2.99 -10.21 3.05
C MET A 175 -4.06 -9.12 3.19
N ALA A 176 -4.01 -8.09 2.34
CA ALA A 176 -5.02 -7.04 2.31
C ALA A 176 -6.38 -7.59 1.85
N CYS A 177 -6.42 -8.47 0.85
CA CYS A 177 -7.66 -9.12 0.44
C CYS A 177 -8.27 -9.93 1.60
N ALA A 178 -7.46 -10.72 2.30
CA ALA A 178 -7.93 -11.51 3.43
C ALA A 178 -8.43 -10.64 4.60
N GLY A 179 -7.71 -9.55 4.90
CA GLY A 179 -8.03 -8.68 6.04
C GLY A 179 -9.16 -7.68 5.82
N TYR A 180 -9.44 -7.28 4.58
CA TYR A 180 -10.36 -6.17 4.30
C TYR A 180 -11.49 -6.49 3.34
N CYS A 181 -11.37 -7.54 2.53
CA CYS A 181 -12.35 -7.86 1.48
C CYS A 181 -13.31 -8.99 1.87
N SER A 182 -13.18 -9.59 3.06
CA SER A 182 -13.98 -10.77 3.47
C SER A 182 -15.50 -10.54 3.48
N SER A 183 -15.95 -9.29 3.54
CA SER A 183 -17.37 -8.93 3.50
C SER A 183 -17.99 -8.88 2.10
N LEU A 184 -17.21 -9.08 1.02
CA LEU A 184 -17.71 -8.99 -0.35
C LEU A 184 -18.20 -10.35 -0.83
N LEU A 185 -19.50 -10.51 -1.04
CA LEU A 185 -20.09 -11.81 -1.36
C LEU A 185 -19.70 -12.36 -2.75
N ASP A 186 -19.26 -11.48 -3.67
CA ASP A 186 -18.93 -11.82 -5.07
C ASP A 186 -17.56 -11.28 -5.51
N ASN A 187 -16.50 -11.55 -4.73
CA ASN A 187 -15.16 -11.07 -5.07
C ASN A 187 -14.19 -12.23 -5.37
N VAL A 188 -13.66 -12.25 -6.61
CA VAL A 188 -12.67 -13.21 -7.10
C VAL A 188 -11.35 -13.24 -6.30
N HIS A 189 -11.12 -12.24 -5.45
CA HIS A 189 -9.95 -12.12 -4.59
C HIS A 189 -10.18 -12.65 -3.17
N ILE A 190 -11.36 -13.17 -2.84
CA ILE A 190 -11.60 -13.86 -1.56
C ILE A 190 -11.34 -15.33 -1.77
N THR A 191 -10.22 -15.80 -1.23
CA THR A 191 -9.85 -17.20 -1.25
C THR A 191 -9.21 -17.58 0.08
N PRO A 192 -9.50 -18.77 0.65
CA PRO A 192 -8.91 -19.21 1.91
C PRO A 192 -7.37 -19.30 1.82
N GLU A 193 -6.82 -19.45 0.62
CA GLU A 193 -5.38 -19.44 0.39
C GLU A 193 -4.72 -18.11 0.71
N PHE A 194 -5.43 -16.98 0.57
CA PHE A 194 -4.90 -15.67 0.95
C PHE A 194 -4.85 -15.48 2.47
N GLU A 195 -5.80 -16.05 3.19
CA GLU A 195 -5.74 -16.11 4.65
C GLU A 195 -4.51 -16.89 5.11
N ALA A 196 -4.18 -18.00 4.44
CA ALA A 196 -2.96 -18.76 4.74
C ALA A 196 -1.67 -17.93 4.56
N VAL A 197 -1.63 -17.00 3.61
CA VAL A 197 -0.51 -16.06 3.45
C VAL A 197 -0.43 -15.12 4.65
N ARG A 198 -1.57 -14.54 5.07
CA ARG A 198 -1.66 -13.63 6.22
C ARG A 198 -1.24 -14.30 7.52
N LEU A 199 -1.78 -15.48 7.82
CA LEU A 199 -1.44 -16.24 9.02
C LEU A 199 0.03 -16.64 9.07
N ARG A 200 0.62 -17.01 7.94
CA ARG A 200 2.01 -17.46 7.88
C ARG A 200 3.02 -16.31 7.98
N TYR A 201 2.73 -15.17 7.36
CA TYR A 201 3.72 -14.11 7.14
C TYR A 201 3.41 -12.78 7.83
N GLY A 202 2.19 -12.59 8.35
CA GLY A 202 1.76 -11.32 8.92
C GLY A 202 2.66 -10.83 10.05
N ALA A 203 3.00 -11.71 11.00
CA ALA A 203 3.90 -11.36 12.11
C ALA A 203 5.30 -10.96 11.62
N ARG A 204 5.90 -11.73 10.70
CA ARG A 204 7.24 -11.47 10.14
C ARG A 204 7.28 -10.15 9.37
N LEU A 205 6.31 -9.91 8.49
CA LEU A 205 6.23 -8.65 7.75
C LEU A 205 6.01 -7.44 8.64
N ARG A 206 5.24 -7.58 9.71
CA ARG A 206 5.05 -6.49 10.68
C ARG A 206 6.35 -6.09 11.37
N LEU A 207 7.24 -7.05 11.62
CA LEU A 207 8.57 -6.78 12.20
C LEU A 207 9.51 -6.07 11.22
N LEU A 208 9.26 -6.20 9.91
CA LEU A 208 10.02 -5.49 8.88
C LEU A 208 9.53 -4.04 8.68
N GLU A 209 8.44 -3.59 9.33
CA GLU A 209 7.96 -2.22 9.13
C GLU A 209 8.94 -1.16 9.64
N HIS A 210 9.17 -0.10 8.85
CA HIS A 210 9.88 1.08 9.34
C HIS A 210 8.97 1.89 10.27
N ARG A 211 9.05 1.64 11.58
CA ARG A 211 8.27 2.35 12.61
C ARG A 211 9.13 3.36 13.36
N TYR A 212 8.55 4.51 13.67
CA TYR A 212 9.19 5.57 14.46
C TYR A 212 8.16 6.31 15.32
N LEU A 213 8.65 7.12 16.27
CA LEU A 213 7.81 8.07 17.01
C LEU A 213 7.84 9.43 16.32
N GLY A 214 6.66 9.96 16.02
CA GLY A 214 6.51 11.29 15.46
C GLY A 214 6.80 12.39 16.49
N PRO A 215 6.81 13.66 16.06
CA PRO A 215 7.17 14.79 16.92
C PRO A 215 6.29 14.95 18.17
N ALA A 216 5.04 14.48 18.13
CA ALA A 216 4.12 14.53 19.28
C ALA A 216 4.06 13.19 20.05
N GLY A 217 5.01 12.28 19.81
CA GLY A 217 5.08 10.97 20.46
C GLY A 217 4.15 9.91 19.88
N GLU A 218 3.45 10.21 18.79
CA GLU A 218 2.59 9.28 18.08
C GLU A 218 3.39 8.22 17.33
N ARG A 219 2.89 6.97 17.28
CA ARG A 219 3.53 5.92 16.48
C ARG A 219 3.23 6.15 15.00
N ALA A 220 4.28 6.24 14.19
CA ALA A 220 4.22 6.53 12.76
C ALA A 220 5.01 5.51 11.92
N GLY A 221 4.95 5.65 10.61
CA GLY A 221 5.61 4.75 9.64
C GLY A 221 4.88 3.43 9.37
N GLY A 222 5.63 2.47 8.83
CA GLY A 222 5.18 1.14 8.45
C GLY A 222 4.31 1.10 7.20
N VAL A 223 3.50 0.05 7.07
CA VAL A 223 2.45 -0.04 6.06
C VAL A 223 1.20 0.62 6.62
N ARG A 224 0.67 1.60 5.91
CA ARG A 224 -0.62 2.21 6.18
C ARG A 224 -1.69 1.50 5.35
N VAL A 225 -2.85 1.26 5.95
CA VAL A 225 -4.05 0.86 5.21
C VAL A 225 -5.13 1.93 5.35
N THR A 226 -5.61 2.42 4.21
CA THR A 226 -6.83 3.23 4.13
C THR A 226 -7.96 2.34 3.63
N ASP A 227 -8.81 1.90 4.55
CA ASP A 227 -9.98 1.09 4.22
C ASP A 227 -11.20 1.97 3.95
N HIS A 228 -11.47 2.23 2.67
CA HIS A 228 -12.64 3.02 2.24
C HIS A 228 -13.95 2.22 2.27
N MET A 229 -13.90 0.92 2.55
CA MET A 229 -15.06 0.03 2.60
C MET A 229 -15.61 -0.07 4.02
N ASN A 230 -14.82 -0.64 4.93
CA ASN A 230 -15.27 -1.02 6.27
C ASN A 230 -14.58 -0.24 7.39
N ARG A 231 -13.65 0.67 7.05
CA ARG A 231 -12.85 1.47 7.99
C ARG A 231 -12.13 0.62 9.04
N GLN A 232 -11.71 -0.58 8.66
CA GLN A 232 -10.97 -1.47 9.55
C GLN A 232 -9.57 -0.93 9.83
N PRO A 233 -8.99 -1.22 11.01
CA PRO A 233 -7.65 -0.77 11.36
C PRO A 233 -6.57 -1.45 10.50
N THR A 234 -5.43 -0.77 10.34
CA THR A 234 -4.22 -1.31 9.67
C THR A 234 -3.76 -2.65 10.25
N LEU A 235 -4.04 -2.91 11.53
CA LEU A 235 -3.69 -4.19 12.17
C LEU A 235 -4.33 -5.41 11.47
N GLY A 236 -5.49 -5.22 10.82
CA GLY A 236 -6.18 -6.26 10.04
C GLY A 236 -5.36 -6.82 8.87
N LEU A 237 -4.33 -6.09 8.42
CA LEU A 237 -3.38 -6.56 7.42
C LEU A 237 -2.54 -7.75 7.92
N TYR A 238 -2.21 -7.76 9.21
CA TYR A 238 -1.22 -8.69 9.78
C TYR A 238 -1.85 -9.82 10.58
N GLN A 239 -3.03 -9.60 11.14
CA GLN A 239 -3.70 -10.54 12.02
C GLN A 239 -5.21 -10.35 11.94
N GLU A 240 -5.94 -11.31 12.49
CA GLU A 240 -7.37 -11.15 12.71
C GLU A 240 -7.62 -10.02 13.72
N VAL A 241 -8.60 -9.19 13.41
CA VAL A 241 -9.08 -8.11 14.27
C VAL A 241 -10.59 -8.20 14.31
N PRO A 242 -11.22 -8.14 15.50
CA PRO A 242 -12.68 -8.13 15.59
C PRO A 242 -13.28 -7.04 14.70
N PHE A 243 -14.25 -7.42 13.87
CA PHE A 243 -14.90 -6.48 12.97
C PHE A 243 -15.61 -5.40 13.79
N SER A 244 -15.10 -4.17 13.74
CA SER A 244 -15.79 -3.01 14.28
C SER A 244 -16.39 -2.22 13.13
N TYR A 245 -17.71 -2.29 12.93
CA TYR A 245 -18.38 -1.40 11.99
C TYR A 245 -18.34 0.02 12.55
N ARG A 246 -17.41 0.85 12.05
CA ARG A 246 -17.41 2.29 12.34
C ARG A 246 -18.30 2.99 11.33
N GLY A 247 -19.61 2.78 11.49
CA GLY A 247 -20.64 3.50 10.75
C GLY A 247 -20.36 5.01 10.79
N ARG A 248 -20.77 5.74 9.75
CA ARG A 248 -20.89 7.19 9.91
C ARG A 248 -21.83 7.40 11.10
N ALA A 249 -21.42 8.22 12.07
CA ALA A 249 -22.39 8.81 12.97
C ALA A 249 -23.47 9.41 12.06
N PHE A 250 -24.66 8.81 12.03
CA PHE A 250 -25.83 9.50 11.54
C PHE A 250 -25.98 10.66 12.50
N ALA A 251 -25.69 11.86 12.04
CA ALA A 251 -26.10 13.05 12.77
C ALA A 251 -27.62 12.94 12.88
N SER A 252 -28.11 12.56 14.05
CA SER A 252 -29.53 12.64 14.38
C SER A 252 -29.86 14.12 14.39
N SER A 253 -30.45 14.62 13.31
CA SER A 253 -31.22 15.85 13.38
C SER A 253 -32.44 15.55 14.24
N SER A 254 -32.35 15.87 15.53
CA SER A 254 -33.51 16.02 16.39
C SER A 254 -34.29 17.25 15.90
N ALA A 255 -35.21 17.03 14.98
CA ALA A 255 -36.37 17.89 14.82
C ALA A 255 -37.48 17.26 15.66
N ASP A 256 -37.54 17.70 16.93
CA ASP A 256 -38.66 17.46 17.82
C ASP A 256 -39.89 18.15 17.24
N THR A 257 -40.90 17.36 16.91
CA THR A 257 -42.28 17.81 16.74
C THR A 257 -42.96 17.76 18.11
N SER A 258 -43.42 18.91 18.60
CA SER A 258 -44.54 18.96 19.52
C SER A 258 -45.38 20.21 19.22
N ASP A 259 -46.54 19.97 18.62
CA ASP A 259 -47.69 20.86 18.63
C ASP A 259 -48.14 21.14 20.07
N ASP A 260 -48.57 22.38 20.36
CA ASP A 260 -49.83 22.61 21.10
C ASP A 260 -50.41 24.00 20.76
N PRO A 261 -51.75 24.18 20.73
CA PRO A 261 -52.42 25.31 20.09
C PRO A 261 -52.91 26.39 21.08
N GLY A 262 -53.16 27.58 20.54
CA GLY A 262 -54.19 28.48 21.04
C GLY A 262 -53.71 29.66 21.91
N SER A 263 -53.75 30.87 21.37
CA SER A 263 -54.72 31.90 21.76
C SER A 263 -54.52 33.19 20.95
N VAL A 264 -55.63 33.87 20.76
CA VAL A 264 -55.95 34.96 19.83
C VAL A 264 -55.58 36.31 20.47
N GLU A 265 -55.05 37.27 19.70
CA GLU A 265 -55.66 38.61 19.60
C GLU A 265 -55.05 39.51 18.51
N THR A 266 -55.92 40.39 18.05
CA THR A 266 -55.98 41.18 16.83
C THR A 266 -55.20 42.50 16.83
N THR A 267 -54.89 42.97 15.61
CA THR A 267 -54.90 44.36 15.06
C THR A 267 -53.77 44.47 14.02
N GLY A 268 -53.87 45.05 12.82
CA GLY A 268 -54.93 45.71 12.07
C GLY A 268 -54.27 46.44 10.88
N ARG A 269 -54.92 46.39 9.71
CA ARG A 269 -54.95 47.39 8.62
C ARG A 269 -53.77 47.58 7.62
N SER A 270 -54.13 47.26 6.36
CA SER A 270 -54.17 48.10 5.13
C SER A 270 -52.98 48.23 4.17
N GLY A 271 -53.31 48.11 2.87
CA GLY A 271 -52.64 48.73 1.70
C GLY A 271 -51.96 47.73 0.77
N GLU A 272 -52.63 47.17 -0.24
CA GLU A 272 -52.81 47.68 -1.62
C GLU A 272 -51.65 47.45 -2.60
N GLN A 273 -51.98 46.65 -3.64
CA GLN A 273 -51.70 46.82 -5.08
C GLN A 273 -50.25 46.81 -5.62
N GLY A 274 -50.06 46.10 -6.74
CA GLY A 274 -48.97 46.41 -7.68
C GLY A 274 -48.49 45.26 -8.56
N GLU A 275 -48.98 45.27 -9.81
CA GLU A 275 -48.71 44.36 -10.92
C GLU A 275 -47.24 44.23 -11.40
N SER A 276 -46.96 43.06 -11.96
CA SER A 276 -46.32 42.77 -13.27
C SER A 276 -45.18 43.65 -13.79
N ARG A 277 -44.00 43.03 -13.96
CA ARG A 277 -43.38 42.71 -15.27
C ARG A 277 -42.19 41.78 -15.11
#